data_AF-A0A524PBI6-F1
#
_entry.id   AF-A0A524PBI6-F1
#
_cell.length_a   1.000
_cell.length_b   1.000
_cell.length_c   1.000
_cell.angle_alpha   90.00
_cell.angle_beta   90.00
_cell.angle_gamma   90.00
#
_symmetry.space_group_name_H-M   'P 1'
#
loop_
_entity.id
_entity.type
_entity.pdbx_description
1 polymer ?
#
loop_
_entity_poly.entity_id
_entity_poly.type
_entity_poly.pdbx_seq_one_letter_code
_entity_poly.pdbx_strand_id
1 'polypeptide(L)'
;MANSSGRADETPAQAQAAQLQSRLDRLEAREDAKYAKGALEQARRALQSASSSVEDPQAGLRSQQIARAAMVLAERQLERRTAQTELFATQRRLTATRERAGAQRRALEALMRDRASLARQGEQP
;
A
#
# COMPACT_ATOMS: atom_id res chain seq x y z
N MET A 1 -3.91 57.26 -1.82
CA MET A 1 -2.61 56.58 -1.60
C MET A 1 -2.81 55.10 -1.84
N ALA A 2 -1.95 54.51 -2.68
CA ALA A 2 -2.16 53.21 -3.30
C ALA A 2 -2.03 52.03 -2.32
N ASN A 3 -2.88 51.03 -2.56
CA ASN A 3 -2.77 49.65 -2.06
C ASN A 3 -1.50 48.96 -2.58
N SER A 4 -0.82 48.19 -1.72
CA SER A 4 -0.23 46.90 -2.10
C SER A 4 0.14 46.05 -0.88
N SER A 5 -0.83 45.24 -0.45
CA SER A 5 -0.69 43.81 -0.13
C SER A 5 0.75 43.27 -0.01
N GLY A 6 1.32 43.30 1.19
CA GLY A 6 2.55 42.58 1.54
C GLY A 6 2.33 41.07 1.64
N ARG A 7 2.07 40.43 0.50
CA ARG A 7 1.72 38.99 0.43
C ARG A 7 2.59 38.20 -0.56
N ALA A 8 3.83 38.64 -0.78
CA ALA A 8 4.68 38.07 -1.84
C ALA A 8 6.13 37.82 -1.40
N ASP A 9 6.35 37.27 -0.20
CA ASP A 9 7.65 36.71 0.19
C ASP A 9 7.47 35.38 0.94
N GLU A 10 6.74 34.45 0.33
CA GLU A 10 6.93 33.04 0.67
C GLU A 10 8.27 32.62 0.06
N THR A 11 9.30 32.54 0.89
CA THR A 11 10.62 32.11 0.42
C THR A 11 10.53 30.69 -0.17
N PRO A 12 11.32 30.35 -1.22
CA PRO A 12 11.29 29.02 -1.85
C PRO A 12 11.46 27.86 -0.86
N ALA A 13 12.14 28.09 0.26
CA ALA A 13 12.32 27.13 1.34
C ALA A 13 11.03 26.88 2.16
N GLN A 14 10.24 27.92 2.42
CA GLN A 14 8.94 27.81 3.11
C GLN A 14 7.92 27.07 2.23
N ALA A 15 7.89 27.38 0.94
CA ALA A 15 7.04 26.67 -0.02
C ALA A 15 7.38 25.17 -0.09
N GLN A 16 8.67 24.81 -0.09
CA GLN A 16 9.10 23.41 -0.05
C GLN A 16 8.72 22.70 1.26
N ALA A 17 8.87 23.37 2.40
CA ALA A 17 8.47 22.80 3.69
C ALA A 17 6.95 22.55 3.75
N ALA A 18 6.14 23.51 3.27
CA ALA A 18 4.70 23.36 3.18
C ALA A 18 4.27 22.21 2.26
N GLN A 19 4.96 22.02 1.12
CA GLN A 19 4.73 20.88 0.24
C GLN A 19 5.04 19.54 0.91
N LEU A 20 6.14 19.46 1.67
CA LEU A 20 6.49 18.25 2.42
C LEU A 20 5.48 17.95 3.53
N GLN A 21 5.00 18.98 4.22
CA GLN A 21 3.95 18.83 5.23
C GLN A 21 2.65 18.33 4.61
N SER A 22 2.18 18.97 3.53
CA SER A 22 0.99 18.54 2.80
C SER A 22 1.11 17.10 2.27
N ARG A 23 2.30 16.67 1.87
CA ARG A 23 2.54 15.28 1.47
C ARG A 23 2.46 14.33 2.67
N LEU A 24 3.07 14.68 3.80
CA LEU A 24 2.98 13.88 5.01
C LEU A 24 1.53 13.73 5.47
N ASP A 25 0.76 14.82 5.51
CA ASP A 25 -0.64 14.80 5.93
C ASP A 25 -1.49 13.88 5.04
N ARG A 26 -1.25 13.90 3.72
CA ARG A 26 -1.91 12.98 2.77
C ARG A 26 -1.55 11.52 3.04
N LEU A 27 -0.30 11.21 3.38
CA LEU A 27 0.11 9.85 3.72
C LEU A 27 -0.47 9.38 5.05
N GLU A 28 -0.54 10.27 6.05
CA GLU A 28 -1.12 9.99 7.36
C GLU A 28 -2.66 9.81 7.31
N ALA A 29 -3.33 10.51 6.40
CA ALA A 29 -4.77 10.40 6.19
C ALA A 29 -5.21 9.08 5.52
N ARG A 30 -4.28 8.27 5.00
CA ARG A 30 -4.63 6.98 4.39
C ARG A 30 -5.12 6.00 5.45
N GLU A 31 -6.14 5.21 5.12
CA GLU A 31 -6.68 4.17 6.00
C GLU A 31 -5.64 3.11 6.42
N ASP A 32 -4.66 2.87 5.55
CA ASP A 32 -3.59 1.90 5.74
C ASP A 32 -2.31 2.51 6.36
N ALA A 33 -2.31 3.81 6.70
CA ALA A 33 -1.15 4.53 7.26
C ALA A 33 -0.55 3.84 8.50
N LYS A 34 -1.38 3.16 9.30
CA LYS A 34 -0.94 2.38 10.47
C LYS A 34 0.15 1.34 10.16
N TYR A 35 0.23 0.84 8.93
CA TYR A 35 1.24 -0.14 8.50
C TYR A 35 2.60 0.48 8.16
N ALA A 36 2.67 1.81 8.04
CA ALA A 36 3.90 2.57 7.82
C ALA A 36 4.21 3.56 8.96
N LYS A 37 3.58 3.36 10.14
CA LYS A 37 3.61 4.29 11.28
C LYS A 37 5.03 4.74 11.65
N GLY A 38 5.99 3.82 11.73
CA GLY A 38 7.37 4.17 12.09
C GLY A 38 8.04 5.13 11.10
N ALA A 39 7.82 4.93 9.80
CA ALA A 39 8.37 5.80 8.76
C ALA A 39 7.65 7.17 8.75
N LEU A 40 6.33 7.19 8.97
CA LEU A 40 5.56 8.44 9.07
C LEU A 40 5.96 9.26 10.31
N GLU A 41 6.17 8.62 11.47
CA GLU A 41 6.66 9.29 12.67
C GLU A 41 8.07 9.85 12.48
N GLN A 42 8.95 9.12 11.78
CA GLN A 42 10.28 9.62 11.44
C GLN A 42 10.20 10.84 10.51
N ALA A 43 9.32 10.81 9.51
CA ALA A 43 9.08 11.95 8.64
C ALA A 43 8.57 13.17 9.42
N ARG A 44 7.60 12.97 10.33
CA ARG A 44 7.04 14.02 11.19
C ARG A 44 8.10 14.66 12.07
N ARG A 45 8.90 13.85 12.78
CA ARG A 45 9.99 14.34 13.63
C ARG A 45 11.01 15.13 12.82
N ALA A 46 11.36 14.63 11.64
CA ALA A 46 12.31 15.31 10.76
C ALA A 46 11.79 16.66 10.25
N LEU A 47 10.50 16.78 9.91
CA LEU A 47 9.89 18.08 9.55
C LEU A 47 9.83 19.04 10.74
N GLN A 48 9.51 18.54 11.93
CA GLN A 48 9.54 19.35 13.16
C GLN A 48 10.96 19.84 13.50
N SER A 49 11.98 18.98 13.32
CA SER A 49 13.38 19.40 13.47
C SER A 49 13.75 20.46 12.44
N ALA A 50 13.35 20.27 11.18
CA ALA A 50 13.64 21.23 10.10
C ALA A 50 13.03 22.61 10.35
N SER A 51 11.83 22.69 10.95
CA SER A 51 11.20 23.97 11.30
C SER A 51 11.83 24.64 12.52
N SER A 52 12.40 23.85 13.45
CA SER A 52 13.09 24.37 14.64
C SER A 52 14.54 24.82 14.38
N SER A 53 15.20 24.33 13.32
CA SER A 53 16.61 24.63 13.00
C SER A 53 16.80 25.96 12.24
N VAL A 54 16.11 27.02 12.67
CA VAL A 54 16.21 28.36 12.05
C VAL A 54 17.65 28.91 12.08
N GLU A 55 18.44 28.48 13.07
CA GLU A 55 19.82 28.93 13.29
C GLU A 55 20.87 28.14 12.49
N ASP A 56 20.56 26.91 12.04
CA ASP A 56 21.44 26.08 11.20
C ASP A 56 20.72 25.61 9.92
N PRO A 57 20.87 26.36 8.80
CA PRO A 57 20.22 26.01 7.54
C PRO A 57 20.69 24.66 6.98
N GLN A 58 21.91 24.19 7.29
CA GLN A 58 22.39 22.88 6.86
C GLN A 58 21.73 21.76 7.66
N ALA A 59 21.49 21.94 8.96
CA ALA A 59 20.65 21.02 9.74
C ALA A 59 19.22 20.97 9.19
N GLY A 60 18.62 22.14 8.89
CA GLY A 60 17.27 22.21 8.31
C GLY A 60 17.15 21.43 6.99
N LEU A 61 18.11 21.60 6.08
CA LEU A 61 18.15 20.87 4.80
C LEU A 61 18.30 19.35 5.00
N ARG A 62 19.19 18.92 5.90
CA ARG A 62 19.36 17.48 6.23
C ARG A 62 18.07 16.88 6.79
N SER A 63 17.41 17.59 7.71
CA SER A 63 16.13 17.16 8.27
C SER A 63 15.03 17.06 7.21
N GLN A 64 14.97 17.98 6.24
CA GLN A 64 14.06 17.86 5.10
C GLN A 64 14.38 16.65 4.20
N GLN A 65 15.65 16.32 3.98
CA GLN A 65 16.05 15.13 3.23
C GLN A 65 15.65 13.83 3.96
N ILE A 66 15.83 13.80 5.28
CA ILE A 66 15.37 12.67 6.12
C ILE A 66 13.84 12.53 6.01
N ALA A 67 13.10 13.63 6.09
CA ALA A 67 11.64 13.59 5.92
C ALA A 67 11.22 13.03 4.56
N ARG A 68 11.88 13.46 3.47
CA ARG A 68 11.64 12.94 2.12
C ARG A 68 11.91 11.44 2.02
N ALA A 69 13.04 10.98 2.53
CA ALA A 69 13.40 9.57 2.51
C ALA A 69 12.44 8.71 3.34
N ALA A 70 12.05 9.19 4.52
CA ALA A 70 11.08 8.53 5.39
C ALA A 70 9.69 8.43 4.73
N MET A 71 9.22 9.48 4.04
CA MET A 71 7.97 9.43 3.27
C MET A 71 8.03 8.42 2.11
N VAL A 72 9.15 8.33 1.38
CA VAL A 72 9.33 7.32 0.32
C VAL A 72 9.32 5.91 0.90
N LEU A 73 9.96 5.71 2.06
CA LEU A 73 9.91 4.42 2.76
C LEU A 73 8.48 4.07 3.18
N ALA A 74 7.73 5.05 3.70
CA ALA A 74 6.33 4.86 4.06
C ALA A 74 5.49 4.42 2.85
N GLU A 75 5.59 5.13 1.72
CA GLU A 75 4.91 4.78 0.46
C GLU A 75 5.21 3.34 0.04
N ARG A 76 6.49 2.93 0.02
CA ARG A 76 6.88 1.56 -0.32
C ARG A 76 6.32 0.51 0.64
N GLN A 77 6.25 0.82 1.94
CA GLN A 77 5.66 -0.09 2.93
C GLN A 77 4.16 -0.27 2.68
N LEU A 78 3.45 0.80 2.32
CA LEU A 78 2.01 0.77 2.00
C LEU A 78 1.74 0.04 0.67
N GLU A 79 2.55 0.28 -0.36
CA GLU A 79 2.48 -0.44 -1.64
C GLU A 79 2.71 -1.93 -1.44
N ARG A 80 3.76 -2.31 -0.69
CA ARG A 80 4.04 -3.71 -0.35
C ARG A 80 2.84 -4.34 0.38
N ARG A 81 2.23 -3.62 1.31
CA ARG A 81 1.07 -4.12 2.06
C ARG A 81 -0.13 -4.37 1.15
N THR A 82 -0.37 -3.46 0.20
CA THR A 82 -1.44 -3.59 -0.79
C THR A 82 -1.21 -4.83 -1.66
N ALA A 83 -0.01 -4.96 -2.24
CA ALA A 83 0.36 -6.10 -3.07
C ALA A 83 0.27 -7.44 -2.33
N GLN A 84 0.69 -7.49 -1.05
CA GLN A 84 0.55 -8.69 -0.22
C GLN A 84 -0.91 -9.08 0.01
N THR A 85 -1.78 -8.09 0.25
CA THR A 85 -3.20 -8.32 0.48
C THR A 85 -3.87 -8.90 -0.78
N GLU A 86 -3.54 -8.34 -1.95
CA GLU A 86 -4.02 -8.82 -3.24
C GLU A 86 -3.50 -10.22 -3.57
N LEU A 87 -2.22 -10.49 -3.29
CA LEU A 87 -1.61 -11.81 -3.47
C LEU A 87 -2.37 -12.86 -2.65
N PHE A 88 -2.60 -12.62 -1.36
CA PHE A 88 -3.31 -13.58 -0.51
C PHE A 88 -4.77 -13.75 -0.92
N ALA A 89 -5.45 -12.68 -1.33
CA ALA A 89 -6.80 -12.79 -1.87
C ALA A 89 -6.84 -13.65 -3.14
N THR A 90 -5.87 -13.47 -4.03
CA THR A 90 -5.75 -14.23 -5.28
C THR A 90 -5.40 -15.69 -5.03
N GLN A 91 -4.47 -15.97 -4.11
CA GLN A 91 -4.11 -17.34 -3.72
C GLN A 91 -5.32 -18.10 -3.17
N ARG A 92 -6.11 -17.48 -2.28
CA ARG A 92 -7.34 -18.10 -1.76
C ARG A 92 -8.33 -18.44 -2.87
N ARG A 93 -8.53 -17.52 -3.82
CA ARG A 93 -9.42 -17.76 -4.98
C ARG A 93 -8.90 -18.90 -5.85
N LEU A 94 -7.60 -18.96 -6.10
CA LEU A 94 -6.97 -20.03 -6.89
C LEU A 94 -7.15 -21.39 -6.21
N THR A 95 -6.92 -21.48 -4.90
CA THR A 95 -7.14 -22.70 -4.12
C THR A 95 -8.61 -23.16 -4.22
N ALA A 96 -9.57 -22.27 -3.98
CA ALA A 96 -10.99 -22.60 -4.09
C ALA A 96 -11.40 -23.05 -5.50
N THR A 97 -10.77 -22.52 -6.55
CA THR A 97 -11.00 -22.96 -7.93
C THR A 97 -10.41 -24.34 -8.18
N ARG A 98 -9.19 -24.62 -7.69
CA ARG A 98 -8.56 -25.95 -7.80
C ARG A 98 -9.36 -27.02 -7.07
N GLU A 99 -9.86 -26.71 -5.88
CA GLU A 99 -10.72 -27.62 -5.11
C GLU A 99 -12.01 -27.95 -5.84
N ARG A 100 -12.68 -26.93 -6.41
CA ARG A 100 -13.88 -27.13 -7.23
C ARG A 100 -13.60 -28.00 -8.46
N ALA A 101 -12.54 -27.72 -9.20
CA ALA A 101 -12.15 -28.53 -10.35
C ALA A 101 -11.83 -29.98 -9.96
N GLY A 102 -11.13 -30.18 -8.83
CA GLY A 102 -10.85 -31.52 -8.29
C GLY A 102 -12.11 -32.28 -7.88
N ALA A 103 -13.08 -31.60 -7.26
CA ALA A 103 -14.37 -32.20 -6.92
C ALA A 103 -15.18 -32.58 -8.17
N GLN A 104 -15.22 -31.70 -9.18
CA GLN A 104 -15.88 -31.97 -10.46
C GLN A 104 -15.26 -33.17 -11.17
N ARG A 105 -13.92 -33.27 -11.19
CA ARG A 105 -13.22 -34.42 -11.76
C ARG A 105 -13.59 -35.72 -11.06
N ARG A 106 -13.58 -35.74 -9.72
CA ARG A 106 -13.97 -36.95 -8.95
C ARG A 106 -15.41 -37.35 -9.20
N ALA A 107 -16.33 -36.37 -9.28
CA ALA A 107 -17.73 -36.64 -9.62
C ALA A 107 -17.86 -37.24 -11.02
N LEU A 108 -17.14 -36.72 -12.01
CA LEU A 108 -17.11 -37.28 -13.37
C LEU A 108 -16.54 -38.69 -13.40
N GLU A 109 -15.43 -38.94 -12.70
CA GLU A 109 -14.82 -40.26 -12.59
C GLU A 109 -15.79 -41.28 -11.95
N ALA A 110 -16.55 -40.88 -10.93
CA ALA A 110 -17.58 -41.72 -10.33
C ALA A 110 -18.70 -42.04 -11.33
N LEU A 111 -19.25 -41.03 -12.01
CA LEU A 111 -20.30 -41.22 -13.03
C LEU A 111 -19.84 -42.15 -14.18
N MET A 112 -18.58 -42.04 -14.60
CA MET A 112 -18.03 -42.93 -15.63
C MET A 112 -17.91 -44.37 -15.14
N ARG A 113 -17.52 -44.60 -13.87
CA ARG A 113 -17.48 -45.94 -13.27
C ARG A 113 -18.87 -46.54 -13.13
N ASP A 114 -19.83 -45.74 -12.67
CA ASP A 114 -21.23 -46.17 -12.53
C ASP A 114 -21.81 -46.57 -13.89
N ARG A 115 -21.60 -45.72 -14.91
CA ARG A 115 -22.00 -46.03 -16.29
C ARG A 115 -21.36 -47.33 -16.81
N ALA A 116 -20.06 -47.54 -16.57
CA ALA A 116 -19.38 -48.76 -16.98
C ALA A 116 -19.88 -49.99 -16.22
N SER A 117 -20.26 -49.84 -14.95
CA SER A 117 -20.87 -50.91 -14.15
C SER A 117 -22.23 -51.31 -14.70
N LEU A 118 -23.08 -50.33 -15.01
CA LEU A 118 -24.41 -50.56 -15.59
C LEU A 118 -24.34 -51.23 -16.96
N ALA A 119 -23.41 -50.79 -17.83
CA ALA A 119 -23.21 -51.41 -19.14
C ALA A 119 -22.89 -52.92 -19.03
N ARG A 120 -22.03 -53.30 -18.08
CA ARG A 120 -21.67 -54.71 -17.84
C ARG A 120 -22.83 -55.55 -17.28
N GLN A 121 -23.71 -54.96 -16.47
CA GLN A 121 -24.88 -55.67 -15.93
C GLN A 121 -25.97 -55.87 -16.98
N GLY A 122 -26.09 -54.96 -17.95
CA GLY A 122 -27.01 -55.12 -19.09
C GLY A 122 -26.56 -56.13 -20.15
N GLU A 123 -25.30 -56.60 -20.09
CA GLU A 123 -24.73 -57.59 -21.00
C GLU A 123 -24.83 -59.05 -20.47
N GLN A 124 -25.40 -59.28 -19.29
CA GLN A 124 -25.66 -60.63 -18.79
C GLN A 124 -27.03 -61.16 -19.28
N PRO A 125 -27.08 -62.19 -20.15
CA PRO A 125 -28.29 -62.95 -20.44
C PRO A 125 -28.71 -63.85 -19.27
#